data_AF-A0A2T6AI89-F1
#
_entry.id   AF-A0A2T6AI89-F1
#
_cell.length_a   1.000
_cell.length_b   1.000
_cell.length_c   1.000
_cell.angle_alpha   90.00
_cell.angle_beta   90.00
_cell.angle_gamma   90.00
#
_symmetry.space_group_name_H-M   'P 1'
#
loop_
_entity.id
_entity.type
_entity.pdbx_description
1 polymer ?
#
loop_
_entity_poly.entity_id
_entity_poly.type
_entity_poly.pdbx_seq_one_letter_code
_entity_poly.pdbx_strand_id
1 'polypeptide(L)'
;MPAIRKPVITYTGIDQKVTYDDPDSTILDCSISNQIPHLHECGGNGRCSTCRIRVIQGSSNLTPRTLKEQQMAEFRRWDPSIRLACQCYVKGDVDIQRLVWTSSEVNKLQLETVPDGEAEERAIAILFCDIRNFTKMAFENNTFDIAHVLNRFYTIIGDPILLNNGVIYQYIGDEIVGLFGISGGTREKNCRDAARAALGMYYAIEHLNHMELVDFDLKIKTGIGINFGRAYIGHLGHPKHKQLAIVGDPINTASRIQSFNKEVNSRILISHSVYKSVPEDTFEIGQDYITRFAGHEHESQLYELKGFKKMDIQLELQKSLDYIFSNKERFAAKFYERVFEKAPQARDLFKKNMRDQGRLLTHMLGGIVYSMSRPEHLETGLAFLGKSHAKYGVTEEHYPVVLSSMIETIREELGEHCTPDLISAWEQVLVYVTDEMKKYTT
;
A
#
# COMPACT_ATOMS: atom_id res chain seq x y z
N MET A 1 43.76 -26.03 9.87
CA MET A 1 42.65 -25.43 10.62
C MET A 1 41.36 -25.77 9.88
N PRO A 2 40.33 -26.35 10.52
CA PRO A 2 39.05 -26.56 9.84
C PRO A 2 38.49 -25.21 9.41
N ALA A 3 37.98 -25.11 8.18
CA ALA A 3 37.33 -23.90 7.70
C ALA A 3 36.16 -23.57 8.64
N ILE A 4 36.20 -22.38 9.25
CA ILE A 4 35.12 -21.91 10.13
C ILE A 4 33.89 -21.75 9.24
N ARG A 5 32.93 -22.66 9.37
CA ARG A 5 31.66 -22.59 8.65
C ARG A 5 30.93 -21.33 9.11
N LYS A 6 30.72 -20.40 8.19
CA LYS A 6 30.00 -19.16 8.45
C LYS A 6 28.50 -19.42 8.56
N PRO A 7 27.79 -18.75 9.50
CA PRO A 7 26.34 -18.89 9.62
C PRO A 7 25.62 -18.45 8.34
N VAL A 8 24.46 -19.03 8.07
CA VAL A 8 23.56 -18.64 6.98
C VAL A 8 22.24 -18.12 7.54
N ILE A 9 21.80 -16.96 7.06
CA ILE A 9 20.48 -16.41 7.32
C ILE A 9 19.58 -16.75 6.14
N THR A 10 18.51 -17.51 6.37
CA THR A 10 17.46 -17.76 5.38
C THR A 10 16.28 -16.82 5.60
N TYR A 11 15.97 -15.98 4.61
CA TYR A 11 14.80 -15.10 4.60
C TYR A 11 13.62 -15.82 3.96
N THR A 12 12.85 -16.56 4.76
CA THR A 12 11.82 -17.50 4.28
C THR A 12 10.70 -16.86 3.48
N GLY A 13 10.44 -15.56 3.68
CA GLY A 13 9.42 -14.82 2.93
C GLY A 13 9.80 -14.46 1.49
N ILE A 14 11.08 -14.55 1.11
CA ILE A 14 11.62 -14.23 -0.23
C ILE A 14 12.53 -15.35 -0.77
N ASP A 15 12.55 -16.50 -0.11
CA ASP A 15 13.42 -17.65 -0.42
C ASP A 15 14.91 -17.31 -0.70
N GLN A 16 15.45 -16.34 0.04
CA GLN A 16 16.83 -15.89 -0.13
C GLN A 16 17.72 -16.33 1.04
N LYS A 17 18.93 -16.81 0.72
CA LYS A 17 19.95 -17.20 1.71
C LYS A 17 21.15 -16.27 1.64
N VAL A 18 21.59 -15.78 2.80
CA VAL A 18 22.73 -14.88 2.92
C VAL A 18 23.75 -15.47 3.87
N THR A 19 25.02 -15.47 3.46
CA THR A 19 26.13 -15.87 4.34
C THR A 19 26.45 -14.71 5.27
N TYR A 20 26.46 -14.99 6.57
CA TYR A 20 26.74 -14.00 7.60
C TYR A 20 28.26 -13.93 7.84
N ASP A 21 28.86 -12.91 7.25
CA ASP A 21 30.31 -12.79 7.11
C ASP A 21 30.99 -11.91 8.16
N ASP A 22 30.20 -11.10 8.87
CA ASP A 22 30.67 -10.15 9.87
C ASP A 22 29.92 -10.36 11.20
N PRO A 23 30.61 -10.86 12.25
CA PRO A 23 30.00 -11.10 13.56
C PRO A 23 29.59 -9.82 14.31
N ASP A 24 30.09 -8.65 13.90
CA ASP A 24 29.72 -7.36 14.49
C ASP A 24 28.57 -6.67 13.73
N SER A 25 28.08 -7.28 12.64
CA SER A 25 26.94 -6.78 11.88
C SER A 25 25.61 -7.33 12.40
N THR A 26 24.57 -6.52 12.49
CA THR A 26 23.24 -7.02 12.86
C THR A 26 22.57 -7.75 11.69
N ILE A 27 21.46 -8.45 11.94
CA ILE A 27 20.64 -9.01 10.85
C ILE A 27 20.16 -7.90 9.90
N LEU A 28 19.90 -6.68 10.40
CA LEU A 28 19.55 -5.55 9.54
C LEU A 28 20.73 -5.15 8.64
N ASP A 29 21.94 -5.03 9.18
CA ASP A 29 23.13 -4.68 8.39
C ASP A 29 23.43 -5.75 7.33
N CYS A 30 23.23 -7.02 7.69
CA CYS A 30 23.32 -8.14 6.77
C CYS A 30 22.26 -8.05 5.65
N SER A 31 21.01 -7.67 5.97
CA SER A 31 19.98 -7.38 4.96
C SER A 31 20.41 -6.26 4.01
N ILE A 32 20.82 -5.12 4.56
CA ILE A 32 21.17 -3.92 3.76
C ILE A 32 22.36 -4.19 2.85
N SER A 33 23.43 -4.79 3.38
CA SER A 33 24.65 -5.11 2.60
C SER A 33 24.40 -6.11 1.47
N ASN A 34 23.40 -6.98 1.62
CA ASN A 34 22.98 -7.94 0.59
C ASN A 34 21.79 -7.46 -0.23
N GLN A 35 21.49 -6.16 -0.18
CA GLN A 35 20.41 -5.51 -0.93
C GLN A 35 19.03 -6.13 -0.69
N ILE A 36 18.83 -6.72 0.49
CA ILE A 36 17.53 -7.17 0.97
C ILE A 36 16.86 -5.96 1.61
N PRO A 37 15.80 -5.42 1.00
CA PRO A 37 15.07 -4.31 1.58
C PRO A 37 14.51 -4.71 2.95
N HIS A 38 14.68 -3.85 3.94
CA HIS A 38 14.29 -4.14 5.31
C HIS A 38 13.95 -2.84 6.01
N LEU A 39 12.67 -2.54 6.25
CA LEU A 39 12.24 -1.25 6.77
C LEU A 39 12.84 -0.93 8.15
N HIS A 40 13.38 0.28 8.34
CA HIS A 40 14.04 0.69 9.59
C HIS A 40 14.00 2.22 9.81
N GLU A 41 12.83 2.77 10.10
CA GLU A 41 12.59 4.23 10.24
C GLU A 41 13.58 4.97 11.16
N CYS A 42 14.09 4.31 12.21
CA CYS A 42 15.03 4.93 13.14
C CYS A 42 16.51 4.81 12.72
N GLY A 43 16.81 4.33 11.51
CA GLY A 43 18.19 4.12 11.05
C GLY A 43 18.90 2.96 11.78
N GLY A 44 18.16 1.92 12.20
CA GLY A 44 18.75 0.75 12.87
C GLY A 44 19.07 0.92 14.36
N ASN A 45 18.62 2.02 14.98
CA ASN A 45 18.99 2.36 16.37
C ASN A 45 18.17 1.68 17.48
N GLY A 46 17.28 0.75 17.14
CA GLY A 46 16.37 0.09 18.08
C GLY A 46 15.28 1.00 18.67
N ARG A 47 15.04 2.17 18.06
CA ARG A 47 14.04 3.16 18.52
C ARG A 47 12.67 3.03 17.84
N CYS A 48 12.60 2.35 16.70
CA CYS A 48 11.36 2.01 16.01
C CYS A 48 11.10 0.50 16.08
N SER A 49 9.91 0.07 15.64
CA SER A 49 9.57 -1.35 15.53
C SER A 49 9.52 -1.85 14.08
N THR A 50 10.01 -1.08 13.11
CA THR A 50 9.78 -1.40 11.69
C THR A 50 10.69 -2.50 11.14
N CYS A 51 11.89 -2.71 11.70
CA CYS A 51 12.79 -3.81 11.28
C CYS A 51 12.47 -5.17 11.91
N ARG A 52 11.19 -5.39 12.25
CA ARG A 52 10.77 -6.61 12.94
C ARG A 52 10.90 -7.82 12.01
N ILE A 53 11.45 -8.89 12.58
CA ILE A 53 11.49 -10.21 11.99
C ILE A 53 10.83 -11.21 12.95
N ARG A 54 10.29 -12.28 12.38
CA ARG A 54 9.90 -13.49 13.11
C ARG A 54 10.94 -14.56 12.84
N VAL A 55 11.46 -15.16 13.89
CA VAL A 55 12.39 -16.28 13.80
C VAL A 55 11.58 -17.56 13.64
N ILE A 56 11.76 -18.23 12.50
CA ILE A 56 11.08 -19.47 12.14
C ILE A 56 11.86 -20.67 12.69
N GLN A 57 13.18 -20.68 12.51
CA GLN A 57 14.09 -21.68 13.07
C GLN A 57 15.42 -21.05 13.50
N GLY A 58 16.16 -21.72 14.39
CA GLY A 58 17.50 -21.27 14.82
C GLY A 58 17.49 -20.15 15.87
N SER A 59 16.43 -20.03 16.69
CA SER A 59 16.35 -18.99 17.73
C SER A 59 17.47 -19.06 18.78
N SER A 60 17.98 -20.25 19.08
CA SER A 60 19.15 -20.47 19.95
C SER A 60 20.46 -19.98 19.32
N ASN A 61 20.49 -19.77 18.01
CA ASN A 61 21.65 -19.28 17.27
C ASN A 61 21.69 -17.75 17.20
N LEU A 62 20.80 -17.06 17.90
CA LEU A 62 20.77 -15.60 17.95
C LEU A 62 21.34 -15.09 19.27
N THR A 63 21.89 -13.87 19.26
CA THR A 63 22.20 -13.20 20.52
C THR A 63 20.95 -13.01 21.38
N PRO A 64 21.11 -12.95 22.72
CA PRO A 64 20.05 -12.46 23.60
C PRO A 64 19.55 -11.09 23.15
N ARG A 65 18.32 -10.74 23.53
CA ARG A 65 17.77 -9.42 23.23
C ARG A 65 18.64 -8.35 23.88
N THR A 66 18.95 -7.29 23.13
CA THR A 66 19.55 -6.09 23.74
C THR A 66 18.54 -5.42 24.67
N LEU A 67 18.99 -4.55 25.58
CA LEU A 67 18.09 -3.81 26.47
C LEU A 67 17.01 -3.04 25.68
N LYS A 68 17.38 -2.41 24.56
CA LYS A 68 16.45 -1.69 23.69
C LYS A 68 15.41 -2.62 23.07
N GLU A 69 15.85 -3.76 22.56
CA GLU A 69 14.97 -4.77 21.98
C GLU A 69 14.05 -5.38 23.04
N GLN A 70 14.57 -5.70 24.21
CA GLN A 70 13.81 -6.26 25.32
C GLN A 70 12.75 -5.27 25.80
N GLN A 71 13.11 -4.01 26.01
CA GLN A 71 12.16 -2.95 26.35
C GLN A 71 11.07 -2.80 25.29
N MET A 72 11.44 -2.78 24.00
CA MET A 72 10.46 -2.68 22.91
C MET A 72 9.55 -3.92 22.87
N ALA A 73 10.11 -5.11 23.03
CA ALA A 73 9.37 -6.38 23.00
C ALA A 73 8.40 -6.52 24.17
N GLU A 74 8.82 -6.16 25.38
CA GLU A 74 7.98 -6.13 26.57
C GLU A 74 6.88 -5.06 26.42
N PHE A 75 7.25 -3.84 26.00
CA PHE A 75 6.33 -2.74 25.79
C PHE A 75 5.25 -3.03 24.75
N ARG A 76 5.59 -3.82 23.72
CA ARG A 76 4.70 -4.21 22.62
C ARG A 76 4.12 -5.61 22.78
N ARG A 77 4.50 -6.34 23.82
CA ARG A 77 4.09 -7.74 24.10
C ARG A 77 4.30 -8.65 22.90
N TRP A 78 5.48 -8.60 22.33
CA TRP A 78 5.82 -9.44 21.18
C TRP A 78 5.84 -10.92 21.54
N ASP A 79 5.47 -11.74 20.57
CA ASP A 79 5.76 -13.16 20.61
C ASP A 79 7.27 -13.39 20.77
N PRO A 80 7.72 -14.43 21.52
CA PRO A 80 9.15 -14.69 21.73
C PRO A 80 9.95 -14.87 20.44
N SER A 81 9.31 -15.35 19.36
CA SER A 81 9.92 -15.47 18.02
C SER A 81 10.18 -14.13 17.34
N ILE A 82 9.56 -13.04 17.78
CA ILE A 82 9.70 -11.73 17.13
C ILE A 82 10.92 -10.99 17.68
N ARG A 83 11.84 -10.64 16.78
CA ARG A 83 13.08 -9.93 17.08
C ARG A 83 13.14 -8.60 16.32
N LEU A 84 13.96 -7.66 16.79
CA LEU A 84 14.40 -6.51 15.98
C LEU A 84 15.64 -6.90 15.21
N ALA A 85 15.59 -6.90 13.88
CA ALA A 85 16.74 -7.24 13.06
C ALA A 85 17.94 -6.32 13.34
N CYS A 86 17.70 -5.04 13.63
CA CYS A 86 18.75 -4.07 13.96
C CYS A 86 19.39 -4.24 15.34
N GLN A 87 18.90 -5.16 16.16
CA GLN A 87 19.45 -5.43 17.50
C GLN A 87 19.85 -6.89 17.68
N CYS A 88 19.72 -7.70 16.62
CA CYS A 88 19.89 -9.14 16.66
C CYS A 88 21.11 -9.53 15.83
N TYR A 89 21.98 -10.37 16.40
CA TYR A 89 23.19 -10.87 15.77
C TYR A 89 23.14 -12.39 15.67
N VAL A 90 23.83 -12.94 14.68
CA VAL A 90 23.74 -14.36 14.31
C VAL A 90 25.01 -15.10 14.73
N LYS A 91 24.85 -16.25 15.37
CA LYS A 91 25.94 -17.13 15.84
C LYS A 91 25.97 -18.49 15.11
N GLY A 92 24.91 -18.80 14.36
CA GLY A 92 24.70 -20.05 13.62
C GLY A 92 23.49 -19.92 12.72
N ASP A 93 23.22 -20.93 11.90
CA ASP A 93 22.18 -20.84 10.86
C ASP A 93 20.80 -20.49 11.46
N VAL A 94 20.07 -19.59 10.79
CA VAL A 94 18.78 -19.09 11.27
C VAL A 94 17.83 -18.85 10.10
N ASP A 95 16.56 -19.21 10.29
CA ASP A 95 15.50 -18.94 9.33
C ASP A 95 14.57 -17.86 9.90
N ILE A 96 14.35 -16.80 9.13
CA ILE A 96 13.61 -15.62 9.57
C ILE A 96 12.62 -15.15 8.51
N GLN A 97 11.53 -14.52 8.96
CA GLN A 97 10.53 -13.89 8.11
C GLN A 97 10.42 -12.41 8.49
N ARG A 98 10.50 -11.50 7.51
CA ARG A 98 10.26 -10.07 7.77
C ARG A 98 8.77 -9.84 8.04
N LEU A 99 8.48 -8.99 9.03
CA LEU A 99 7.10 -8.72 9.47
C LEU A 99 6.55 -7.40 8.96
N VAL A 100 7.42 -6.50 8.52
CA VAL A 100 7.02 -5.20 7.95
C VAL A 100 7.61 -5.13 6.55
N TRP A 101 6.72 -4.92 5.58
CA TRP A 101 7.04 -4.83 4.18
C TRP A 101 6.68 -3.44 3.70
N THR A 102 7.56 -2.77 2.96
CA THR A 102 7.18 -1.52 2.28
C THR A 102 6.30 -1.82 1.08
N SER A 103 5.54 -0.84 0.61
CA SER A 103 4.75 -0.95 -0.63
C SER A 103 5.66 -1.35 -1.81
N SER A 104 6.89 -0.83 -1.85
CA SER A 104 7.93 -1.18 -2.83
C SER A 104 8.45 -2.62 -2.69
N GLU A 105 8.52 -3.14 -1.47
CA GLU A 105 8.92 -4.53 -1.19
C GLU A 105 7.82 -5.52 -1.52
N VAL A 106 6.55 -5.20 -1.20
CA VAL A 106 5.38 -5.97 -1.63
C VAL A 106 5.32 -6.02 -3.15
N ASN A 107 5.60 -4.88 -3.82
CA ASN A 107 5.67 -4.81 -5.26
C ASN A 107 6.76 -5.75 -5.82
N LYS A 108 7.99 -5.66 -5.28
CA LYS A 108 9.11 -6.51 -5.72
C LYS A 108 8.85 -8.00 -5.47
N LEU A 109 8.35 -8.36 -4.29
CA LEU A 109 7.89 -9.72 -3.99
C LEU A 109 6.81 -10.19 -4.94
N GLN A 110 5.79 -9.38 -5.22
CA GLN A 110 4.70 -9.81 -6.09
C GLN A 110 5.20 -10.08 -7.51
N LEU A 111 6.13 -9.26 -8.00
CA LEU A 111 6.84 -9.50 -9.25
C LEU A 111 7.70 -10.78 -9.20
N GLU A 112 8.39 -11.04 -8.08
CA GLU A 112 9.23 -12.22 -7.83
C GLU A 112 8.43 -13.50 -7.51
N THR A 113 7.16 -13.38 -7.06
CA THR A 113 6.26 -14.51 -6.77
C THR A 113 5.61 -15.09 -8.02
N VAL A 114 5.80 -14.46 -9.18
CA VAL A 114 5.64 -15.16 -10.46
C VAL A 114 6.74 -16.22 -10.46
N PRO A 115 6.44 -17.52 -10.31
CA PRO A 115 7.47 -18.54 -10.12
C PRO A 115 8.51 -18.45 -11.24
N ASP A 116 9.76 -18.84 -10.95
CA ASP A 116 10.82 -19.03 -11.96
C ASP A 116 10.46 -20.09 -13.04
N GLY A 117 9.22 -20.62 -13.04
CA GLY A 117 8.69 -21.66 -13.91
C GLY A 117 7.44 -21.25 -14.72
N GLU A 118 7.34 -21.89 -15.89
CA GLU A 118 6.36 -21.82 -16.99
C GLU A 118 5.54 -20.54 -17.13
N ALA A 119 5.95 -19.74 -18.12
CA ALA A 119 5.14 -18.63 -18.58
C ALA A 119 3.73 -19.09 -18.97
N GLU A 120 2.74 -18.30 -18.58
CA GLU A 120 1.34 -18.65 -18.72
C GLU A 120 0.57 -17.53 -19.39
N GLU A 121 -0.49 -17.90 -20.10
CA GLU A 121 -1.45 -16.95 -20.63
C GLU A 121 -2.56 -16.71 -19.59
N ARG A 122 -2.61 -15.50 -19.02
CA ARG A 122 -3.52 -15.13 -17.93
C ARG A 122 -4.32 -13.89 -18.28
N ALA A 123 -5.59 -13.87 -17.85
CA ALA A 123 -6.45 -12.70 -17.99
C ALA A 123 -6.18 -11.70 -16.85
N ILE A 124 -5.70 -10.51 -17.19
CA ILE A 124 -5.33 -9.46 -16.25
C ILE A 124 -5.95 -8.12 -16.65
N ALA A 125 -6.15 -7.23 -15.67
CA ALA A 125 -6.42 -5.83 -15.95
C ALA A 125 -5.10 -5.06 -15.97
N ILE A 126 -4.94 -4.18 -16.94
CA ILE A 126 -3.73 -3.42 -17.18
C ILE A 126 -4.12 -1.94 -17.17
N LEU A 127 -3.44 -1.17 -16.33
CA LEU A 127 -3.63 0.26 -16.17
C LEU A 127 -2.38 0.99 -16.63
N PHE A 128 -2.57 1.99 -17.49
CA PHE A 128 -1.54 2.96 -17.88
C PHE A 128 -1.94 4.34 -17.37
N CYS A 129 -1.01 5.08 -16.79
CA CYS A 129 -1.19 6.47 -16.39
C CYS A 129 0.05 7.28 -16.80
N ASP A 130 -0.16 8.41 -17.44
CA ASP A 130 0.90 9.24 -18.03
C ASP A 130 0.57 10.73 -17.88
N ILE A 131 1.60 11.57 -17.77
CA ILE A 131 1.45 13.02 -17.59
C ILE A 131 1.26 13.69 -18.95
N ARG A 132 0.14 14.40 -19.09
CA ARG A 132 -0.15 15.18 -20.29
C ARG A 132 0.87 16.30 -20.47
N ASN A 133 1.46 16.34 -21.66
CA ASN A 133 2.41 17.37 -22.09
C ASN A 133 3.66 17.47 -21.17
N PHE A 134 4.06 16.37 -20.54
CA PHE A 134 5.24 16.33 -19.68
C PHE A 134 6.50 16.84 -20.37
N THR A 135 6.74 16.45 -21.63
CA THR A 135 7.93 16.89 -22.38
C THR A 135 8.03 18.41 -22.44
N LYS A 136 6.90 19.10 -22.62
CA LYS A 136 6.86 20.58 -22.63
C LYS A 136 7.17 21.12 -21.23
N MET A 137 6.53 20.56 -20.21
CA MET A 137 6.77 20.93 -18.80
C MET A 137 8.25 20.73 -18.41
N ALA A 138 8.86 19.61 -18.79
CA ALA A 138 10.26 19.31 -18.50
C ALA A 138 11.24 20.26 -19.20
N PHE A 139 10.89 20.77 -20.39
CA PHE A 139 11.70 21.75 -21.12
C PHE A 139 11.62 23.16 -20.53
N GLU A 140 10.46 23.54 -19.99
CA GLU A 140 10.19 24.88 -19.47
C GLU A 140 10.66 25.08 -18.01
N ASN A 141 11.14 24.02 -17.34
CA ASN A 141 11.48 24.03 -15.92
C ASN A 141 12.90 23.51 -15.64
N ASN A 142 13.40 23.80 -14.44
CA ASN A 142 14.69 23.28 -14.00
C ASN A 142 14.67 21.75 -13.87
N THR A 143 15.73 21.08 -14.33
CA THR A 143 15.83 19.62 -14.32
C THR A 143 15.73 19.01 -12.91
N PHE A 144 16.26 19.67 -11.88
CA PHE A 144 16.16 19.19 -10.49
C PHE A 144 14.74 19.32 -9.93
N ASP A 145 14.06 20.41 -10.25
CA ASP A 145 12.66 20.61 -9.85
C ASP A 145 11.76 19.58 -10.53
N ILE A 146 11.99 19.31 -11.82
CA ILE A 146 11.26 18.26 -12.55
C ILE A 146 11.54 16.87 -11.98
N ALA A 147 12.79 16.56 -11.61
CA ALA A 147 13.10 15.30 -10.95
C ALA A 147 12.40 15.17 -9.59
N HIS A 148 12.31 16.26 -8.82
CA HIS A 148 11.59 16.29 -7.55
C HIS A 148 10.09 16.04 -7.76
N VAL A 149 9.47 16.77 -8.70
CA VAL A 149 8.05 16.64 -9.06
C VAL A 149 7.74 15.23 -9.56
N LEU A 150 8.60 14.64 -10.40
CA LEU A 150 8.44 13.26 -10.87
C LEU A 150 8.49 12.25 -9.72
N ASN A 151 9.45 12.37 -8.80
CA ASN A 151 9.52 11.48 -7.63
C ASN A 151 8.28 11.60 -6.76
N ARG A 152 7.76 12.82 -6.58
CA ARG A 152 6.53 13.04 -5.83
C ARG A 152 5.33 12.43 -6.55
N PHE A 153 5.22 12.64 -7.85
CA PHE A 153 4.22 12.04 -8.72
C PHE A 153 4.23 10.51 -8.65
N TYR A 154 5.39 9.85 -8.77
CA TYR A 154 5.48 8.38 -8.67
C TYR A 154 5.00 7.83 -7.33
N THR A 155 5.28 8.57 -6.25
CA THR A 155 4.87 8.19 -4.90
C THR A 155 3.34 8.19 -4.81
N ILE A 156 2.69 9.31 -5.17
CA ILE A 156 1.25 9.48 -4.97
C ILE A 156 0.39 8.62 -5.91
N ILE A 157 0.87 8.32 -7.12
CA ILE A 157 0.12 7.47 -8.07
C ILE A 157 0.40 5.98 -7.87
N GLY A 158 1.54 5.63 -7.28
CA GLY A 158 1.88 4.23 -7.00
C GLY A 158 1.00 3.63 -5.90
N ASP A 159 0.71 4.42 -4.86
CA ASP A 159 -0.07 3.96 -3.72
C ASP A 159 -1.46 3.43 -4.10
N PRO A 160 -2.27 4.11 -4.94
CA PRO A 160 -3.55 3.58 -5.41
C PRO A 160 -3.47 2.22 -6.12
N ILE A 161 -2.40 1.90 -6.86
CA ILE A 161 -2.22 0.57 -7.45
C ILE A 161 -2.06 -0.46 -6.33
N LEU A 162 -1.15 -0.20 -5.40
CA LEU A 162 -0.76 -1.15 -4.35
C LEU A 162 -1.90 -1.37 -3.33
N LEU A 163 -2.60 -0.29 -2.98
CA LEU A 163 -3.78 -0.31 -2.11
C LEU A 163 -4.97 -1.04 -2.72
N ASN A 164 -4.93 -1.32 -4.03
CA ASN A 164 -5.98 -2.02 -4.77
C ASN A 164 -5.49 -3.35 -5.33
N ASN A 165 -4.60 -4.05 -4.63
CA ASN A 165 -4.08 -5.37 -5.03
C ASN A 165 -3.38 -5.41 -6.40
N GLY A 166 -3.04 -4.26 -6.95
CA GLY A 166 -2.24 -4.15 -8.16
C GLY A 166 -0.75 -4.19 -7.85
N VAL A 167 0.01 -4.36 -8.91
CA VAL A 167 1.47 -4.42 -8.90
C VAL A 167 1.98 -3.37 -9.88
N ILE A 168 2.91 -2.55 -9.44
CA ILE A 168 3.57 -1.57 -10.31
C ILE A 168 4.60 -2.34 -11.13
N TYR A 169 4.28 -2.56 -12.40
CA TYR A 169 5.12 -3.31 -13.31
C TYR A 169 6.38 -2.54 -13.66
N GLN A 170 6.24 -1.29 -14.07
CA GLN A 170 7.36 -0.42 -14.37
C GLN A 170 6.95 1.06 -14.42
N TYR A 171 7.95 1.92 -14.30
CA TYR A 171 7.90 3.33 -14.64
C TYR A 171 8.63 3.56 -15.96
N ILE A 172 8.05 4.29 -16.90
CA ILE A 172 8.65 4.61 -18.20
C ILE A 172 8.58 6.12 -18.42
N GLY A 173 9.65 6.85 -18.10
CA GLY A 173 9.58 8.31 -18.10
C GLY A 173 8.45 8.76 -17.16
N ASP A 174 7.54 9.61 -17.62
CA ASP A 174 6.38 10.07 -16.85
C ASP A 174 5.19 9.11 -16.81
N GLU A 175 5.34 7.91 -17.37
CA GLU A 175 4.32 6.86 -17.38
C GLU A 175 4.52 5.85 -16.23
N ILE A 176 3.40 5.37 -15.67
CA ILE A 176 3.34 4.22 -14.76
C ILE A 176 2.42 3.14 -15.32
N VAL A 177 2.86 1.88 -15.20
CA VAL A 177 2.08 0.70 -15.58
C VAL A 177 1.71 -0.12 -14.35
N GLY A 178 0.41 -0.30 -14.12
CA GLY A 178 -0.15 -1.15 -13.07
C GLY A 178 -0.78 -2.42 -13.63
N LEU A 179 -0.53 -3.56 -12.98
CA LEU A 179 -1.11 -4.86 -13.34
C LEU A 179 -1.97 -5.40 -12.21
N PHE A 180 -3.14 -5.91 -12.54
CA PHE A 180 -4.09 -6.48 -11.59
C PHE A 180 -4.48 -7.88 -12.02
N GLY A 181 -4.45 -8.82 -11.08
CA GLY A 181 -4.71 -10.24 -11.34
C GLY A 181 -3.48 -11.08 -11.60
N ILE A 182 -2.26 -10.52 -11.46
CA ILE A 182 -1.02 -11.28 -11.72
C ILE A 182 -0.82 -12.43 -10.75
N SER A 183 -1.40 -12.38 -9.55
CA SER A 183 -1.37 -13.44 -8.54
C SER A 183 -2.69 -14.21 -8.45
N GLY A 184 -3.55 -14.09 -9.47
CA GLY A 184 -4.91 -14.66 -9.50
C GLY A 184 -6.00 -13.65 -9.12
N GLY A 185 -7.20 -14.14 -8.81
CA GLY A 185 -8.39 -13.32 -8.56
C GLY A 185 -9.45 -13.44 -9.67
N THR A 186 -10.68 -13.02 -9.38
CA THR A 186 -11.76 -13.06 -10.36
C THR A 186 -11.64 -11.90 -11.35
N ARG A 187 -12.16 -12.10 -12.57
CA ARG A 187 -12.30 -11.06 -13.60
C ARG A 187 -12.94 -9.79 -13.03
N GLU A 188 -14.05 -9.95 -12.32
CA GLU A 188 -14.78 -8.84 -11.69
C GLU A 188 -13.91 -8.09 -10.68
N LYS A 189 -13.28 -8.81 -9.74
CA LYS A 189 -12.44 -8.19 -8.72
C LYS A 189 -11.28 -7.42 -9.35
N ASN A 190 -10.57 -8.01 -10.31
CA ASN A 190 -9.40 -7.39 -10.93
C ASN A 190 -9.76 -6.12 -11.70
N CYS A 191 -10.88 -6.12 -12.43
CA CYS A 191 -11.38 -4.93 -13.13
C CYS A 191 -11.87 -3.84 -12.15
N ARG A 192 -12.56 -4.22 -11.08
CA ARG A 192 -13.02 -3.29 -10.04
C ARG A 192 -11.85 -2.64 -9.29
N ASP A 193 -10.83 -3.44 -8.98
CA ASP A 193 -9.60 -2.99 -8.33
C ASP A 193 -8.80 -2.02 -9.21
N ALA A 194 -8.65 -2.32 -10.51
CA ALA A 194 -8.00 -1.40 -11.46
C ALA A 194 -8.77 -0.08 -11.61
N ALA A 195 -10.11 -0.13 -11.68
CA ALA A 195 -10.96 1.06 -11.73
C ALA A 195 -10.85 1.91 -10.45
N ARG A 196 -10.83 1.26 -9.28
CA ARG A 196 -10.62 1.96 -7.99
C ARG A 196 -9.24 2.61 -7.93
N ALA A 197 -8.19 1.92 -8.39
CA ALA A 197 -6.85 2.47 -8.46
C ALA A 197 -6.79 3.73 -9.35
N ALA A 198 -7.41 3.70 -10.53
CA ALA A 198 -7.45 4.85 -11.43
C ALA A 198 -8.19 6.06 -10.81
N LEU A 199 -9.33 5.82 -10.16
CA LEU A 199 -10.05 6.87 -9.44
C LEU A 199 -9.23 7.41 -8.26
N GLY A 200 -8.55 6.54 -7.53
CA GLY A 200 -7.64 6.92 -6.44
C GLY A 200 -6.47 7.78 -6.92
N MET A 201 -5.83 7.40 -8.04
CA MET A 201 -4.77 8.21 -8.68
C MET A 201 -5.28 9.59 -9.05
N TYR A 202 -6.49 9.65 -9.61
CA TYR A 202 -7.10 10.91 -10.00
C TYR A 202 -7.25 11.86 -8.81
N TYR A 203 -7.77 11.38 -7.68
CA TYR A 203 -7.88 12.20 -6.46
C TYR A 203 -6.51 12.60 -5.89
N ALA A 204 -5.55 11.67 -5.87
CA ALA A 204 -4.20 11.93 -5.38
C ALA A 204 -3.50 13.03 -6.19
N ILE A 205 -3.70 13.06 -7.52
CA ILE A 205 -3.14 14.09 -8.41
C ILE A 205 -3.80 15.45 -8.16
N GLU A 206 -5.13 15.50 -7.98
CA GLU A 206 -5.80 16.77 -7.65
C GLU A 206 -5.29 17.29 -6.30
N HIS A 207 -5.11 16.43 -5.29
CA HIS A 207 -4.52 16.81 -4.01
C HIS A 207 -3.09 17.36 -4.19
N LEU A 208 -2.22 16.65 -4.94
CA LEU A 208 -0.86 17.07 -5.22
C LEU A 208 -0.81 18.47 -5.89
N ASN A 209 -1.68 18.70 -6.88
CA ASN A 209 -1.81 19.98 -7.56
C ASN A 209 -2.19 21.13 -6.60
N HIS A 210 -3.10 20.86 -5.66
CA HIS A 210 -3.62 21.89 -4.76
C HIS A 210 -2.72 22.17 -3.55
N MET A 211 -2.02 21.16 -3.05
CA MET A 211 -1.29 21.25 -1.78
C MET A 211 0.22 21.43 -1.93
N GLU A 212 0.81 20.88 -2.99
CA GLU A 212 2.28 20.82 -3.11
C GLU A 212 2.81 21.55 -4.35
N LEU A 213 2.14 21.40 -5.50
CA LEU A 213 2.63 21.99 -6.75
C LEU A 213 2.28 23.47 -6.92
N VAL A 214 1.42 24.00 -6.06
CA VAL A 214 1.07 25.44 -6.05
C VAL A 214 2.32 26.31 -5.86
N ASP A 215 3.25 25.87 -5.01
CA ASP A 215 4.50 26.60 -4.74
C ASP A 215 5.49 26.54 -5.92
N PHE A 216 5.27 25.61 -6.84
CA PHE A 216 6.08 25.45 -8.06
C PHE A 216 5.42 26.10 -9.30
N ASP A 217 4.23 26.69 -9.17
CA ASP A 217 3.39 27.16 -10.29
C ASP A 217 3.17 26.07 -11.37
N LEU A 218 3.11 24.81 -10.93
CA LEU A 218 2.92 23.65 -11.80
C LEU A 218 1.54 23.04 -11.59
N LYS A 219 0.99 22.51 -12.69
CA LYS A 219 -0.24 21.72 -12.65
C LYS A 219 -0.11 20.48 -13.51
N ILE A 220 -0.11 19.33 -12.86
CA ILE A 220 -0.10 18.02 -13.52
C ILE A 220 -1.51 17.67 -13.96
N LYS A 221 -1.65 17.20 -15.20
CA LYS A 221 -2.84 16.50 -15.69
C LYS A 221 -2.40 15.15 -16.21
N THR A 222 -3.22 14.14 -16.03
CA THR A 222 -2.91 12.79 -16.53
C THR A 222 -3.98 12.30 -17.49
N GLY A 223 -3.63 11.27 -18.25
CA GLY A 223 -4.59 10.37 -18.91
C GLY A 223 -4.40 8.98 -18.34
N ILE A 224 -5.49 8.30 -18.01
CA ILE A 224 -5.48 6.92 -17.52
C ILE A 224 -6.25 6.02 -18.47
N GLY A 225 -5.65 4.91 -18.88
CA GLY A 225 -6.27 3.90 -19.72
C GLY A 225 -6.29 2.55 -19.04
N ILE A 226 -7.43 1.86 -19.03
CA ILE A 226 -7.55 0.50 -18.48
C ILE A 226 -8.09 -0.46 -19.54
N ASN A 227 -7.39 -1.58 -19.72
CA ASN A 227 -7.86 -2.69 -20.53
C ASN A 227 -7.85 -4.00 -19.74
N PHE A 228 -8.71 -4.95 -20.13
CA PHE A 228 -8.72 -6.30 -19.56
C PHE A 228 -8.60 -7.34 -20.67
N GLY A 229 -7.65 -8.27 -20.53
CA GLY A 229 -7.46 -9.29 -21.56
C GLY A 229 -6.44 -10.33 -21.17
N ARG A 230 -6.34 -11.37 -22.02
CA ARG A 230 -5.37 -12.45 -21.87
C ARG A 230 -4.00 -12.01 -22.40
N ALA A 231 -3.00 -12.03 -21.54
CA ALA A 231 -1.63 -11.72 -21.88
C ALA A 231 -0.71 -12.85 -21.43
N TYR A 232 0.39 -13.03 -22.14
CA TYR A 232 1.51 -13.83 -21.68
C TYR A 232 2.14 -13.13 -20.48
N ILE A 233 2.36 -13.88 -19.40
CA ILE A 233 3.06 -13.45 -18.20
C ILE A 233 4.19 -14.44 -17.96
N GLY A 234 5.43 -13.95 -17.95
CA GLY A 234 6.58 -14.78 -17.64
C GLY A 234 7.90 -14.04 -17.76
N HIS A 235 8.99 -14.69 -17.35
CA HIS A 235 10.31 -14.09 -17.36
C HIS A 235 10.94 -14.13 -18.77
N LEU A 236 11.19 -12.96 -19.38
CA LEU A 236 11.89 -12.81 -20.65
C LEU A 236 13.16 -11.96 -20.48
N GLY A 237 14.10 -12.08 -21.41
CA GLY A 237 15.35 -11.33 -21.41
C GLY A 237 16.58 -12.21 -21.52
N HIS A 238 17.75 -11.59 -21.44
CA HIS A 238 19.02 -12.30 -21.47
C HIS A 238 19.09 -13.30 -20.29
N PRO A 239 19.67 -14.51 -20.42
CA PRO A 239 19.68 -15.52 -19.36
C PRO A 239 20.22 -15.03 -18.00
N LYS A 240 21.12 -14.03 -18.01
CA LYS A 240 21.67 -13.40 -16.80
C LYS A 240 20.85 -12.22 -16.24
N HIS A 241 19.89 -11.73 -17.01
CA HIS A 241 19.04 -10.56 -16.73
C HIS A 241 17.63 -10.82 -17.24
N LYS A 242 16.99 -11.88 -16.74
CA LYS A 242 15.57 -12.12 -16.98
C LYS A 242 14.76 -11.14 -16.11
N GLN A 243 13.69 -10.62 -16.67
CA GLN A 243 12.73 -9.77 -15.97
C GLN A 243 11.32 -10.27 -16.28
N LEU A 244 10.39 -10.02 -15.37
CA LEU A 244 8.98 -10.26 -15.67
C LEU A 244 8.62 -9.47 -16.94
N ALA A 245 7.98 -10.15 -17.88
CA ALA A 245 7.52 -9.56 -19.12
C ALA A 245 6.04 -9.88 -19.32
N ILE A 246 5.32 -8.85 -19.75
CA ILE A 246 3.93 -8.96 -20.19
C ILE A 246 3.91 -8.78 -21.70
N VAL A 247 3.39 -9.77 -22.43
CA VAL A 247 3.33 -9.74 -23.89
C VAL A 247 1.91 -10.06 -24.36
N GLY A 248 1.42 -9.28 -25.31
CA GLY A 248 0.12 -9.52 -25.95
C GLY A 248 -0.54 -8.23 -26.42
N ASP A 249 -1.68 -8.37 -27.08
CA ASP A 249 -2.49 -7.21 -27.47
C ASP A 249 -2.98 -6.39 -26.26
N PRO A 250 -3.38 -6.98 -25.11
CA PRO A 250 -4.01 -6.20 -24.06
C PRO A 250 -3.17 -5.06 -23.47
N ILE A 251 -1.84 -5.23 -23.38
CA ILE A 251 -0.93 -4.19 -22.87
C ILE A 251 -0.83 -3.01 -23.86
N ASN A 252 -0.73 -3.32 -25.16
CA ASN A 252 -0.70 -2.30 -26.21
C ASN A 252 -2.03 -1.55 -26.30
N THR A 253 -3.15 -2.28 -26.18
CA THR A 253 -4.48 -1.69 -26.15
C THR A 253 -4.67 -0.77 -24.95
N ALA A 254 -4.19 -1.13 -23.76
CA ALA A 254 -4.25 -0.25 -22.57
C ALA A 254 -3.48 1.07 -22.78
N SER A 255 -2.25 0.99 -23.31
CA SER A 255 -1.44 2.17 -23.65
C SER A 255 -2.14 3.08 -24.68
N ARG A 256 -2.76 2.50 -25.71
CA ARG A 256 -3.50 3.28 -26.73
C ARG A 256 -4.75 3.93 -26.18
N ILE A 257 -5.48 3.25 -25.29
CA ILE A 257 -6.62 3.82 -24.58
C ILE A 257 -6.16 5.00 -23.71
N GLN A 258 -5.03 4.85 -23.01
CA GLN A 258 -4.43 5.96 -22.25
C GLN A 258 -4.17 7.14 -23.18
N SER A 259 -3.50 6.93 -24.32
CA SER A 259 -3.14 8.00 -25.26
C SER A 259 -4.38 8.70 -25.85
N PHE A 260 -5.45 7.94 -26.12
CA PHE A 260 -6.71 8.47 -26.65
C PHE A 260 -7.41 9.46 -25.71
N ASN A 261 -7.12 9.43 -24.39
CA ASN A 261 -7.65 10.43 -23.45
C ASN A 261 -7.34 11.88 -23.89
N LYS A 262 -6.22 12.10 -24.58
CA LYS A 262 -5.84 13.42 -25.08
C LYS A 262 -6.77 13.91 -26.18
N GLU A 263 -7.23 13.02 -27.05
CA GLU A 263 -8.10 13.36 -28.19
C GLU A 263 -9.50 13.73 -27.73
N VAL A 264 -10.04 13.02 -26.74
CA VAL A 264 -11.41 13.24 -26.24
C VAL A 264 -11.48 14.06 -24.96
N ASN A 265 -10.33 14.53 -24.47
CA ASN A 265 -10.19 15.31 -23.24
C ASN A 265 -10.80 14.65 -21.98
N SER A 266 -10.78 13.31 -21.91
CA SER A 266 -11.22 12.51 -20.75
C SER A 266 -10.09 12.28 -19.75
N ARG A 267 -10.38 12.02 -18.47
CA ARG A 267 -9.33 11.70 -17.47
C ARG A 267 -9.03 10.22 -17.42
N ILE A 268 -10.07 9.38 -17.46
CA ILE A 268 -9.97 7.93 -17.31
C ILE A 268 -10.85 7.28 -18.38
N LEU A 269 -10.26 6.41 -19.20
CA LEU A 269 -10.96 5.57 -20.16
C LEU A 269 -10.78 4.10 -19.82
N ILE A 270 -11.88 3.36 -19.86
CA ILE A 270 -11.90 1.91 -19.70
C ILE A 270 -12.37 1.26 -21.01
N SER A 271 -11.74 0.15 -21.39
CA SER A 271 -12.22 -0.66 -22.52
C SER A 271 -13.58 -1.30 -22.23
N HIS A 272 -14.28 -1.70 -23.29
CA HIS A 272 -15.50 -2.51 -23.17
C HIS A 272 -15.30 -3.82 -22.40
N SER A 273 -14.12 -4.43 -22.49
CA SER A 273 -13.79 -5.64 -21.74
C SER A 273 -13.82 -5.41 -20.23
N VAL A 274 -13.38 -4.25 -19.74
CA VAL A 274 -13.43 -3.86 -18.32
C VAL A 274 -14.86 -3.59 -17.91
N TYR A 275 -15.61 -2.83 -18.71
CA TYR A 275 -17.01 -2.48 -18.45
C TYR A 275 -17.90 -3.73 -18.32
N LYS A 276 -17.79 -4.71 -19.23
CA LYS A 276 -18.56 -5.96 -19.18
C LYS A 276 -18.06 -6.98 -18.15
N SER A 277 -16.91 -6.73 -17.53
CA SER A 277 -16.33 -7.63 -16.53
C SER A 277 -16.90 -7.44 -15.13
N VAL A 278 -17.73 -6.41 -14.94
CA VAL A 278 -18.42 -6.12 -13.68
C VAL A 278 -19.94 -5.99 -13.91
N PRO A 279 -20.79 -6.07 -12.87
CA PRO A 279 -22.22 -5.77 -13.00
C PRO A 279 -22.48 -4.37 -13.60
N GLU A 280 -23.51 -4.22 -14.43
CA GLU A 280 -23.81 -2.98 -15.18
C GLU A 280 -24.16 -1.77 -14.28
N ASP A 281 -24.50 -2.02 -13.02
CA ASP A 281 -24.73 -1.01 -12.00
C ASP A 281 -23.49 -0.68 -11.15
N THR A 282 -22.30 -1.15 -11.53
CA THR A 282 -21.06 -0.91 -10.75
C THR A 282 -20.47 0.49 -11.02
N PHE A 283 -20.24 0.82 -12.29
CA PHE A 283 -19.51 2.04 -12.68
C PHE A 283 -20.45 3.16 -13.09
N GLU A 284 -20.13 4.37 -12.64
CA GLU A 284 -20.67 5.60 -13.20
C GLU A 284 -19.89 5.96 -14.46
N ILE A 285 -20.58 5.95 -15.59
CA ILE A 285 -19.98 6.16 -16.92
C ILE A 285 -20.42 7.52 -17.45
N GLY A 286 -19.44 8.26 -17.98
CA GLY A 286 -19.65 9.50 -18.73
C GLY A 286 -19.97 9.23 -20.18
N GLN A 287 -19.17 9.79 -21.09
CA GLN A 287 -19.33 9.54 -22.53
C GLN A 287 -18.78 8.18 -22.93
N ASP A 288 -19.38 7.61 -23.97
CA ASP A 288 -18.87 6.46 -24.71
C ASP A 288 -18.17 6.91 -26.00
N TYR A 289 -17.16 6.15 -26.40
CA TYR A 289 -16.38 6.43 -27.60
C TYR A 289 -16.20 5.16 -28.41
N ILE A 290 -16.18 5.31 -29.73
CA ILE A 290 -15.82 4.25 -30.66
C ILE A 290 -14.62 4.75 -31.45
N THR A 291 -13.54 3.98 -31.42
CA THR A 291 -12.31 4.32 -32.13
C THR A 291 -11.68 3.08 -32.74
N ARG A 292 -10.86 3.25 -33.76
CA ARG A 292 -10.07 2.15 -34.35
C ARG A 292 -8.60 2.42 -34.11
N PHE A 293 -8.01 1.59 -33.26
CA PHE A 293 -6.58 1.64 -33.00
C PHE A 293 -5.77 1.01 -34.15
N ALA A 294 -4.58 1.56 -34.41
CA ALA A 294 -3.74 1.10 -35.50
C ALA A 294 -3.33 -0.38 -35.33
N GLY A 295 -3.64 -1.25 -36.29
CA GLY A 295 -3.37 -2.68 -36.20
C GLY A 295 -4.47 -3.51 -35.54
N HIS A 296 -5.60 -2.90 -35.15
CA HIS A 296 -6.83 -3.63 -34.84
C HIS A 296 -7.75 -3.66 -36.07
N GLU A 297 -8.27 -4.85 -36.40
CA GLU A 297 -9.25 -5.01 -37.49
C GLU A 297 -10.65 -4.50 -37.11
N HIS A 298 -10.94 -4.43 -35.81
CA HIS A 298 -12.25 -4.06 -35.28
C HIS A 298 -12.21 -2.75 -34.49
N GLU A 299 -13.37 -2.10 -34.42
CA GLU A 299 -13.56 -0.91 -33.59
C GLU A 299 -13.53 -1.28 -32.10
N SER A 300 -12.88 -0.43 -31.33
CA SER A 300 -12.79 -0.49 -29.88
C SER A 300 -13.81 0.47 -29.28
N GLN A 301 -14.73 -0.08 -28.49
CA GLN A 301 -15.64 0.71 -27.66
C GLN A 301 -14.99 1.01 -26.31
N LEU A 302 -14.99 2.29 -25.94
CA LEU A 302 -14.40 2.83 -24.72
C LEU A 302 -15.45 3.59 -23.93
N TYR A 303 -15.26 3.64 -22.62
CA TYR A 303 -16.16 4.34 -21.70
C TYR A 303 -15.35 5.26 -20.80
N GLU A 304 -15.85 6.48 -20.61
CA GLU A 304 -15.29 7.39 -19.62
C GLU A 304 -15.72 6.96 -18.21
N LEU A 305 -14.75 6.57 -17.38
CA LEU A 305 -15.02 6.23 -15.98
C LEU A 305 -15.08 7.51 -15.13
N LYS A 306 -16.23 7.78 -14.52
CA LYS A 306 -16.44 8.93 -13.62
C LYS A 306 -16.37 8.55 -12.14
N GLY A 307 -16.75 7.31 -11.82
CA GLY A 307 -16.82 6.85 -10.44
C GLY A 307 -17.50 5.50 -10.32
N PHE A 308 -17.94 5.18 -9.11
CA PHE A 308 -18.84 4.06 -8.84
C PHE A 308 -20.27 4.57 -8.67
N LYS A 309 -21.29 3.88 -9.20
CA LYS A 309 -22.70 4.29 -9.02
C LYS A 309 -23.16 4.21 -7.58
N LYS A 310 -22.54 3.32 -6.79
CA LYS A 310 -22.75 3.17 -5.35
C LYS A 310 -21.45 3.54 -4.66
N MET A 311 -21.55 4.06 -3.43
CA MET A 311 -20.39 4.36 -2.61
C MET A 311 -19.46 3.15 -2.49
N ASP A 312 -18.23 3.27 -2.98
CA ASP A 312 -17.17 2.28 -2.74
C ASP A 312 -16.38 2.72 -1.51
N ILE A 313 -16.63 2.04 -0.38
CA ILE A 313 -16.05 2.34 0.94
C ILE A 313 -14.52 2.47 0.85
N GLN A 314 -13.87 1.58 0.11
CA GLN A 314 -12.42 1.57 0.02
C GLN A 314 -11.90 2.80 -0.72
N LEU A 315 -12.57 3.25 -1.79
CA LEU A 315 -12.20 4.47 -2.49
C LEU A 315 -12.37 5.71 -1.61
N GLU A 316 -13.50 5.79 -0.87
CA GLU A 316 -13.79 6.89 0.05
C GLU A 316 -12.74 7.01 1.16
N LEU A 317 -12.30 5.88 1.72
CA LEU A 317 -11.25 5.86 2.72
C LEU A 317 -9.90 6.28 2.13
N GLN A 318 -9.51 5.70 0.99
CA GLN A 318 -8.24 5.99 0.32
C GLN A 318 -8.10 7.47 -0.01
N LYS A 319 -9.12 8.10 -0.62
CA LYS A 319 -9.07 9.52 -1.00
C LYS A 319 -9.07 10.46 0.21
N SER A 320 -9.48 9.98 1.39
CA SER A 320 -9.53 10.79 2.61
C SER A 320 -8.23 10.82 3.40
N LEU A 321 -7.34 9.84 3.20
CA LEU A 321 -6.15 9.65 4.04
C LEU A 321 -5.21 10.85 3.99
N ASP A 322 -4.95 11.41 2.82
CA ASP A 322 -4.02 12.54 2.67
C ASP A 322 -4.54 13.80 3.37
N TYR A 323 -5.85 14.03 3.36
CA TYR A 323 -6.48 15.13 4.09
C TYR A 323 -6.37 14.91 5.61
N ILE A 324 -6.80 13.73 6.09
CA ILE A 324 -6.85 13.40 7.51
C ILE A 324 -5.44 13.30 8.14
N PHE A 325 -4.45 12.87 7.35
CA PHE A 325 -3.07 12.66 7.81
C PHE A 325 -2.07 13.70 7.30
N SER A 326 -2.55 14.81 6.74
CA SER A 326 -1.75 16.01 6.47
C SER A 326 -0.92 16.43 7.70
N ASN A 327 -1.49 16.30 8.90
CA ASN A 327 -0.77 16.40 10.17
C ASN A 327 -1.18 15.29 11.16
N LYS A 328 -0.50 14.13 11.06
CA LYS A 328 -0.73 12.95 11.92
C LYS A 328 -0.63 13.24 13.42
N GLU A 329 0.28 14.13 13.82
CA GLU A 329 0.47 14.47 15.23
C GLU A 329 -0.70 15.30 15.77
N ARG A 330 -1.17 16.29 14.98
CA ARG A 330 -2.36 17.08 15.30
C ARG A 330 -3.63 16.23 15.33
N PHE A 331 -3.82 15.38 14.33
CA PHE A 331 -4.95 14.45 14.26
C PHE A 331 -5.05 13.62 15.55
N ALA A 332 -3.95 12.98 15.94
CA ALA A 332 -3.93 12.13 17.12
C ALA A 332 -4.16 12.92 18.41
N ALA A 333 -3.59 14.13 18.52
CA ALA A 333 -3.78 14.99 19.69
C ALA A 333 -5.25 15.33 19.89
N LYS A 334 -5.94 15.80 18.84
CA LYS A 334 -7.37 16.13 18.88
C LYS A 334 -8.24 14.92 19.17
N PHE A 335 -7.93 13.77 18.58
CA PHE A 335 -8.63 12.53 18.87
C PHE A 335 -8.56 12.17 20.36
N TYR A 336 -7.36 12.16 20.94
CA TYR A 336 -7.20 11.81 22.35
C TYR A 336 -7.78 12.86 23.30
N GLU A 337 -7.69 14.15 22.95
CA GLU A 337 -8.37 15.22 23.68
C GLU A 337 -9.87 14.93 23.79
N ARG A 338 -10.55 14.67 22.67
CA ARG A 338 -11.98 14.31 22.65
C ARG A 338 -12.29 13.04 23.44
N VAL A 339 -11.47 12.00 23.32
CA VAL A 339 -11.67 10.75 24.09
C VAL A 339 -11.64 11.06 25.58
N PHE A 340 -10.70 11.88 26.04
CA PHE A 340 -10.53 12.19 27.45
C PHE A 340 -11.50 13.25 27.97
N GLU A 341 -12.09 14.07 27.10
CA GLU A 341 -13.22 14.93 27.47
C GLU A 341 -14.49 14.10 27.71
N LYS A 342 -14.76 13.14 26.83
CA LYS A 342 -15.96 12.27 26.91
C LYS A 342 -15.85 11.17 27.96
N ALA A 343 -14.64 10.66 28.20
CA ALA A 343 -14.35 9.63 29.19
C ALA A 343 -13.04 9.97 29.93
N PRO A 344 -13.06 10.90 30.91
CA PRO A 344 -11.86 11.29 31.66
C PRO A 344 -11.14 10.12 32.33
N GLN A 345 -11.88 9.13 32.81
CA GLN A 345 -11.37 7.90 33.42
C GLN A 345 -10.54 7.04 32.44
N ALA A 346 -10.75 7.18 31.13
CA ALA A 346 -9.98 6.43 30.14
C ALA A 346 -8.49 6.84 30.16
N ARG A 347 -8.13 8.02 30.70
CA ARG A 347 -6.73 8.45 30.86
C ARG A 347 -5.89 7.43 31.64
N ASP A 348 -6.49 6.73 32.60
CA ASP A 348 -5.80 5.73 33.44
C ASP A 348 -5.32 4.51 32.64
N LEU A 349 -5.94 4.25 31.47
CA LEU A 349 -5.55 3.20 30.54
C LEU A 349 -4.28 3.56 29.75
N PHE A 350 -3.91 4.85 29.67
CA PHE A 350 -2.79 5.35 28.87
C PHE A 350 -1.61 5.75 29.76
N LYS A 351 -0.78 4.77 30.12
CA LYS A 351 0.42 4.96 30.96
C LYS A 351 1.68 5.38 30.19
N LYS A 352 1.54 5.68 28.89
CA LYS A 352 2.64 5.89 27.93
C LYS A 352 2.66 7.32 27.42
N ASN A 353 3.75 7.70 26.74
CA ASN A 353 3.84 8.98 26.05
C ASN A 353 2.74 9.08 24.97
N MET A 354 1.89 10.11 25.08
CA MET A 354 0.77 10.33 24.15
C MET A 354 1.22 10.58 22.71
N ARG A 355 2.44 11.10 22.47
CA ARG A 355 2.98 11.24 21.12
C ARG A 355 3.21 9.88 20.45
N ASP A 356 3.79 8.92 21.18
CA ASP A 356 4.02 7.57 20.67
C ASP A 356 2.70 6.84 20.45
N GLN A 357 1.75 7.04 21.35
CA GLN A 357 0.39 6.51 21.21
C GLN A 357 -0.32 7.09 19.98
N GLY A 358 -0.15 8.39 19.70
CA GLY A 358 -0.69 9.03 18.51
C GLY A 358 -0.10 8.53 17.19
N ARG A 359 1.22 8.28 17.16
CA ARG A 359 1.88 7.63 16.01
C ARG A 359 1.30 6.23 15.76
N LEU A 360 0.99 5.50 16.82
CA LEU A 360 0.39 4.18 16.69
C LEU A 360 -1.03 4.21 16.16
N LEU A 361 -1.82 5.16 16.63
CA LEU A 361 -3.17 5.34 16.13
C LEU A 361 -3.19 5.59 14.62
N THR A 362 -2.43 6.58 14.16
CA THR A 362 -2.40 6.95 12.73
C THR A 362 -1.82 5.84 11.86
N HIS A 363 -0.82 5.10 12.36
CA HIS A 363 -0.31 3.90 11.68
C HIS A 363 -1.38 2.79 11.58
N MET A 364 -2.12 2.52 12.65
CA MET A 364 -3.19 1.51 12.66
C MET A 364 -4.32 1.88 11.71
N LEU A 365 -4.75 3.14 11.68
CA LEU A 365 -5.78 3.64 10.75
C LEU A 365 -5.32 3.51 9.29
N GLY A 366 -4.08 3.88 8.97
CA GLY A 366 -3.52 3.64 7.64
C GLY A 366 -3.47 2.14 7.28
N GLY A 367 -3.10 1.30 8.25
CA GLY A 367 -3.10 -0.15 8.10
C GLY A 367 -4.48 -0.75 7.85
N ILE A 368 -5.53 -0.22 8.49
CA ILE A 368 -6.93 -0.62 8.23
C ILE A 368 -7.28 -0.30 6.79
N VAL A 369 -7.07 0.94 6.32
CA VAL A 369 -7.38 1.33 4.94
C VAL A 369 -6.60 0.49 3.93
N TYR A 370 -5.32 0.21 4.19
CA TYR A 370 -4.50 -0.67 3.35
C TYR A 370 -5.08 -2.09 3.26
N SER A 371 -5.56 -2.61 4.40
CA SER A 371 -6.05 -3.99 4.53
C SER A 371 -7.50 -4.17 4.08
N MET A 372 -8.25 -3.10 3.79
CA MET A 372 -9.62 -3.19 3.26
C MET A 372 -9.69 -3.98 1.93
N SER A 373 -8.59 -3.97 1.18
CA SER A 373 -8.44 -4.73 -0.06
C SER A 373 -8.29 -6.25 0.16
N ARG A 374 -8.03 -6.68 1.41
CA ARG A 374 -7.71 -8.04 1.88
C ARG A 374 -8.30 -8.30 3.29
N PRO A 375 -9.63 -8.36 3.42
CA PRO A 375 -10.31 -8.44 4.71
C PRO A 375 -9.87 -9.63 5.58
N GLU A 376 -9.49 -10.76 4.98
CA GLU A 376 -8.99 -11.94 5.69
C GLU A 376 -7.72 -11.67 6.51
N HIS A 377 -6.84 -10.79 6.03
CA HIS A 377 -5.63 -10.40 6.77
C HIS A 377 -5.94 -9.39 7.88
N LEU A 378 -6.97 -8.56 7.67
CA LEU A 378 -7.42 -7.58 8.66
C LEU A 378 -7.97 -8.28 9.91
N GLU A 379 -8.82 -9.30 9.73
CA GLU A 379 -9.43 -10.06 10.84
C GLU A 379 -8.37 -10.64 11.81
N THR A 380 -7.29 -11.21 11.27
CA THR A 380 -6.21 -11.77 12.09
C THR A 380 -5.54 -10.69 12.95
N GLY A 381 -5.32 -9.49 12.38
CA GLY A 381 -4.77 -8.34 13.10
C GLY A 381 -5.71 -7.81 14.17
N LEU A 382 -7.01 -7.71 13.86
CA LEU A 382 -8.04 -7.24 14.77
C LEU A 382 -8.25 -8.20 15.94
N ALA A 383 -8.15 -9.52 15.71
CA ALA A 383 -8.21 -10.52 16.78
C ALA A 383 -7.10 -10.33 17.83
N PHE A 384 -5.87 -10.07 17.38
CA PHE A 384 -4.76 -9.79 18.29
C PHE A 384 -4.96 -8.47 19.05
N LEU A 385 -5.47 -7.44 18.37
CA LEU A 385 -5.72 -6.13 18.97
C LEU A 385 -6.84 -6.19 20.01
N GLY A 386 -7.95 -6.89 19.72
CA GLY A 386 -9.06 -7.11 20.65
C GLY A 386 -8.61 -7.78 21.96
N LYS A 387 -7.83 -8.87 21.87
CA LYS A 387 -7.22 -9.54 23.05
C LYS A 387 -6.32 -8.60 23.85
N SER A 388 -5.60 -7.71 23.16
CA SER A 388 -4.73 -6.73 23.81
C SER A 388 -5.53 -5.66 24.54
N HIS A 389 -6.62 -5.17 23.94
CA HIS A 389 -7.55 -4.20 24.53
C HIS A 389 -8.16 -4.71 25.84
N ALA A 390 -8.64 -5.97 25.87
CA ALA A 390 -9.13 -6.58 27.11
C ALA A 390 -8.06 -6.62 28.21
N LYS A 391 -6.82 -7.01 27.87
CA LYS A 391 -5.67 -6.98 28.80
C LYS A 391 -5.29 -5.59 29.29
N TYR A 392 -5.72 -4.52 28.61
CA TYR A 392 -5.49 -3.15 29.06
C TYR A 392 -6.61 -2.63 29.96
N GLY A 393 -7.72 -3.37 30.11
CA GLY A 393 -8.90 -2.95 30.88
C GLY A 393 -9.94 -2.21 30.03
N VAL A 394 -9.86 -2.31 28.69
CA VAL A 394 -10.88 -1.74 27.80
C VAL A 394 -12.15 -2.59 27.87
N THR A 395 -13.22 -1.99 28.39
CA THR A 395 -14.59 -2.55 28.41
C THR A 395 -15.39 -2.16 27.16
N GLU A 396 -16.54 -2.81 26.95
CA GLU A 396 -17.45 -2.51 25.83
C GLU A 396 -17.92 -1.05 25.80
N GLU A 397 -18.08 -0.41 26.97
CA GLU A 397 -18.51 0.99 27.12
C GLU A 397 -17.51 2.00 26.52
N HIS A 398 -16.24 1.63 26.36
CA HIS A 398 -15.22 2.51 25.77
C HIS A 398 -15.34 2.61 24.24
N TYR A 399 -15.86 1.59 23.56
CA TYR A 399 -15.90 1.55 22.10
C TYR A 399 -16.79 2.64 21.48
N PRO A 400 -18.02 2.90 21.98
CA PRO A 400 -18.83 4.02 21.48
C PRO A 400 -18.15 5.39 21.65
N VAL A 401 -17.42 5.60 22.76
CA VAL A 401 -16.67 6.83 23.00
C VAL A 401 -15.59 7.00 21.94
N VAL A 402 -14.75 5.98 21.73
CA VAL A 402 -13.69 5.98 20.71
C VAL A 402 -14.26 6.22 19.31
N LEU A 403 -15.34 5.53 18.94
CA LEU A 403 -15.95 5.67 17.63
C LEU A 403 -16.47 7.09 17.40
N SER A 404 -17.21 7.65 18.36
CA SER A 404 -17.72 9.03 18.25
C SER A 404 -16.59 10.06 18.19
N SER A 405 -15.56 9.95 19.04
CA SER A 405 -14.40 10.83 19.04
C SER A 405 -13.60 10.73 17.74
N MET A 406 -13.49 9.53 17.16
CA MET A 406 -12.82 9.31 15.88
C MET A 406 -13.56 9.99 14.74
N ILE A 407 -14.87 9.77 14.62
CA ILE A 407 -15.69 10.38 13.58
C ILE A 407 -15.71 11.90 13.69
N GLU A 408 -15.80 12.46 14.89
CA GLU A 408 -15.71 13.91 15.10
C GLU A 408 -14.35 14.48 14.69
N THR A 409 -13.26 13.75 14.97
CA THR A 409 -11.92 14.15 14.55
C THR A 409 -11.74 14.09 13.04
N ILE A 410 -12.25 13.02 12.42
CA ILE A 410 -12.24 12.88 10.95
C ILE A 410 -13.04 14.00 10.30
N ARG A 411 -14.25 14.31 10.78
CA ARG A 411 -15.07 15.42 10.27
C ARG A 411 -14.34 16.75 10.33
N GLU A 412 -13.69 17.04 11.46
CA GLU A 412 -12.96 18.30 11.63
C GLU A 412 -11.73 18.39 10.71
N GLU A 413 -10.97 17.30 10.58
CA GLU A 413 -9.74 17.29 9.77
C GLU A 413 -10.03 17.27 8.28
N LEU A 414 -11.17 16.72 7.85
CA LEU A 414 -11.64 16.83 6.47
C LEU A 414 -12.09 18.26 6.12
N GLY A 415 -12.60 19.02 7.08
CA GLY A 415 -13.06 20.40 6.87
C GLY A 415 -14.04 20.51 5.69
N GLU A 416 -13.70 21.33 4.70
CA GLU A 416 -14.51 21.53 3.48
C GLU A 416 -14.57 20.31 2.55
N HIS A 417 -13.65 19.35 2.69
CA HIS A 417 -13.64 18.10 1.92
C HIS A 417 -14.53 17.01 2.53
N CYS A 418 -15.20 17.30 3.66
CA CYS A 418 -16.09 16.36 4.33
C CYS A 418 -17.36 16.13 3.51
N THR A 419 -17.61 14.89 3.09
CA THR A 419 -18.84 14.49 2.38
C THR A 419 -19.60 13.42 3.16
N PRO A 420 -20.93 13.30 2.97
CA PRO A 420 -21.73 12.26 3.63
C PRO A 420 -21.22 10.84 3.38
N ASP A 421 -20.80 10.55 2.13
CA ASP A 421 -20.27 9.24 1.74
C ASP A 421 -18.96 8.93 2.45
N LEU A 422 -18.04 9.90 2.51
CA LEU A 422 -16.75 9.73 3.18
C LEU A 422 -16.94 9.43 4.68
N ILE A 423 -17.84 10.15 5.34
CA ILE A 423 -18.19 9.89 6.74
C ILE A 423 -18.86 8.54 6.92
N SER A 424 -19.81 8.18 6.04
CA SER A 424 -20.46 6.87 6.09
C SER A 424 -19.46 5.73 5.91
N ALA A 425 -18.46 5.88 5.03
CA ALA A 425 -17.40 4.90 4.82
C ALA A 425 -16.54 4.71 6.09
N TRP A 426 -16.13 5.80 6.74
CA TRP A 426 -15.42 5.70 8.03
C TRP A 426 -16.27 5.11 9.13
N GLU A 427 -17.55 5.49 9.24
CA GLU A 427 -18.47 4.92 10.23
C GLU A 427 -18.59 3.41 10.04
N GLN A 428 -18.84 2.95 8.81
CA GLN A 428 -18.97 1.51 8.52
C GLN A 428 -17.71 0.72 8.85
N VAL A 429 -16.52 1.23 8.48
CA VAL A 429 -15.27 0.53 8.76
C VAL A 429 -14.90 0.57 10.23
N LEU A 430 -15.12 1.68 10.92
CA LEU A 430 -14.85 1.75 12.36
C LEU A 430 -15.81 0.85 13.14
N VAL A 431 -17.11 0.80 12.78
CA VAL A 431 -18.06 -0.15 13.36
C VAL A 431 -17.56 -1.58 13.16
N TYR A 432 -17.23 -1.97 11.92
CA TYR A 432 -16.69 -3.30 11.61
C TYR A 432 -15.45 -3.63 12.45
N VAL A 433 -14.48 -2.72 12.50
CA VAL A 433 -13.25 -2.88 13.29
C VAL A 433 -13.57 -3.09 14.77
N THR A 434 -14.44 -2.26 15.35
CA THR A 434 -14.79 -2.38 16.77
C THR A 434 -15.56 -3.66 17.08
N ASP A 435 -16.49 -4.07 16.21
CA ASP A 435 -17.29 -5.28 16.40
C ASP A 435 -16.44 -6.54 16.24
N GLU A 436 -15.50 -6.55 15.30
CA GLU A 436 -14.53 -7.65 15.16
C GLU A 436 -13.64 -7.75 16.40
N MET A 437 -13.16 -6.63 16.93
CA MET A 437 -12.33 -6.63 18.14
C MET A 437 -13.07 -7.12 19.38
N LYS A 438 -14.36 -6.75 19.56
CA LYS A 438 -15.20 -7.19 20.69
C LYS A 438 -15.39 -8.71 20.75
N LYS A 439 -15.31 -9.42 19.62
CA LYS A 439 -15.36 -10.90 19.61
C LYS A 439 -14.25 -11.54 20.45
N TYR A 440 -13.17 -10.81 20.73
CA TYR A 440 -11.99 -11.31 21.43
C TYR A 440 -11.70 -10.58 22.75
N THR A 441 -12.70 -9.89 23.33
CA THR A 441 -12.55 -9.17 24.60
C THR A 441 -12.84 -10.01 25.85
N THR A 442 -13.09 -11.32 25.68
CA THR A 442 -13.36 -12.28 26.77
C THR A 442 -12.12 -12.97 27.30
#